data_AF-A0AAD5CJH0-F1
#
_entry.id   AF-A0AAD5CJH0-F1
#
_cell.length_a   1.000
_cell.length_b   1.000
_cell.length_c   1.000
_cell.angle_alpha   90.00
_cell.angle_beta   90.00
_cell.angle_gamma   90.00
#
_symmetry.space_group_name_H-M   'P 1'
#
loop_
_entity.id
_entity.type
_entity.pdbx_description
1 polymer ?
#
loop_
_entity_poly.entity_id
_entity_poly.type
_entity_poly.pdbx_seq_one_letter_code
_entity_poly.pdbx_strand_id
1 'polypeptide(L)'
;MSSEYKFLNQSGCLKISGVDDAHNFIKLVDAFDTLGITRQDRENVFELLAAILWLGNVSFAVTDEEHVEPVADEASRSAARLMGCKMDDLMMVLSTNRTHNTTEPLTLQQATDKRNALANFVYESLFNWLIEEVNASLKGDGQHTQYTISILDTYGFESLQKNSFQQLFINYADERLQQHFVRHLCKLEQEV
;
A
#
# COMPACT_ATOMS: atom_id res chain seq x y z
N MET A 1 8.74 -19.86 -2.23
CA MET A 1 9.00 -19.05 -3.45
C MET A 1 7.89 -18.02 -3.65
N SER A 2 8.09 -16.92 -4.40
CA SER A 2 7.08 -15.86 -4.61
C SER A 2 5.73 -16.38 -5.13
N SER A 3 5.73 -17.52 -5.83
CA SER A 3 4.54 -18.25 -6.28
C SER A 3 3.66 -18.83 -5.15
N GLU A 4 4.16 -18.91 -3.91
CA GLU A 4 3.40 -19.39 -2.75
C GLU A 4 2.56 -18.30 -2.10
N TYR A 5 2.73 -17.03 -2.49
CA TYR A 5 1.96 -15.91 -1.96
C TYR A 5 0.84 -15.50 -2.92
N LYS A 6 -0.41 -15.61 -2.46
CA LYS A 6 -1.61 -15.28 -3.25
C LYS A 6 -1.61 -13.86 -3.80
N PHE A 7 -1.04 -12.89 -3.08
CA PHE A 7 -0.96 -11.52 -3.57
C PHE A 7 0.05 -11.31 -4.72
N LEU A 8 0.98 -12.25 -4.92
CA LEU A 8 2.00 -12.13 -5.98
C LEU A 8 1.71 -13.01 -7.19
N ASN A 9 0.96 -14.10 -7.03
CA ASN A 9 0.86 -15.15 -8.06
C ASN A 9 -0.39 -15.06 -8.96
N GLN A 10 -1.26 -14.05 -8.78
CA GLN A 10 -2.52 -13.94 -9.53
C GLN A 10 -2.37 -13.35 -10.94
N SER A 11 -1.32 -12.58 -11.21
CA SER A 11 -1.11 -11.91 -12.51
C SER A 11 -0.53 -12.83 -13.59
N GLY A 12 0.02 -13.99 -13.20
CA GLY A 12 0.83 -14.84 -14.08
C GLY A 12 2.21 -14.26 -14.42
N CYS A 13 2.56 -13.08 -13.89
CA CYS A 13 3.82 -12.40 -14.15
C CYS A 13 4.56 -12.12 -12.83
N LEU A 14 5.70 -12.78 -12.64
CA LEU A 14 6.55 -12.64 -11.44
C LEU A 14 7.89 -11.95 -11.71
N LYS A 15 8.20 -11.65 -12.98
CA LYS A 15 9.47 -11.06 -13.40
C LYS A 15 9.24 -10.07 -14.51
N ILE A 16 9.96 -8.96 -14.45
CA ILE A 16 9.98 -7.93 -15.49
C ILE A 16 11.27 -8.09 -16.29
N SER A 17 11.17 -8.10 -17.61
CA SER A 17 12.33 -8.25 -18.49
C SER A 17 13.33 -7.10 -18.28
N GLY A 18 14.60 -7.43 -18.05
CA GLY A 18 15.66 -6.45 -17.83
C GLY A 18 15.72 -5.86 -16.42
N VAL A 19 14.87 -6.30 -15.50
CA VAL A 19 14.87 -5.87 -14.11
C VAL A 19 15.45 -6.98 -13.23
N ASP A 20 16.39 -6.61 -12.36
CA ASP A 20 16.96 -7.48 -11.34
C ASP A 20 16.49 -7.02 -9.96
N ASP A 21 15.49 -7.71 -9.41
CA ASP A 21 14.91 -7.41 -8.10
C ASP A 21 15.91 -7.59 -6.96
N ALA A 22 16.85 -8.54 -7.07
CA ALA A 22 17.86 -8.75 -6.03
C ALA A 22 18.84 -7.58 -5.97
N HIS A 23 19.27 -7.09 -7.14
CA HIS A 23 20.11 -5.90 -7.24
C HIS A 23 19.38 -4.64 -6.78
N ASN A 24 18.12 -4.47 -7.18
CA ASN A 24 17.30 -3.33 -6.73
C ASN A 24 17.04 -3.35 -5.22
N PHE A 25 16.89 -4.53 -4.62
CA PHE A 25 16.77 -4.67 -3.17
C PHE A 25 18.03 -4.19 -2.44
N ILE A 26 19.23 -4.51 -2.95
CA ILE A 26 20.49 -3.98 -2.38
C ILE A 26 20.50 -2.45 -2.41
N LYS A 27 20.15 -1.85 -3.55
CA LYS A 27 20.06 -0.39 -3.68
C LYS A 27 19.04 0.23 -2.72
N LEU A 28 17.90 -0.43 -2.50
CA LEU A 28 16.90 0.02 -1.54
C LEU A 28 17.45 0.02 -0.11
N VAL A 29 18.17 -1.02 0.28
CA VAL A 29 18.81 -1.13 1.60
C VAL A 29 19.86 -0.03 1.79
N ASP A 30 20.69 0.23 0.77
CA ASP A 30 21.68 1.32 0.79
C ASP A 30 21.00 2.72 0.90
N ALA A 31 19.85 2.89 0.25
CA ALA A 31 19.06 4.12 0.34
C ALA A 31 18.49 4.33 1.74
N PHE A 32 18.02 3.28 2.42
CA PHE A 32 17.59 3.37 3.82
C PHE A 32 18.72 3.80 4.75
N ASP A 33 19.93 3.26 4.56
CA ASP A 33 21.09 3.66 5.35
C ASP A 33 21.44 5.14 5.10
N THR A 34 21.30 5.63 3.86
CA THR A 34 21.52 7.04 3.50
C THR A 34 20.49 7.99 4.14
N LEU A 35 19.24 7.55 4.24
CA LEU A 35 18.15 8.30 4.88
C LEU A 35 18.22 8.25 6.41
N GLY A 36 19.15 7.49 6.99
CA GLY A 36 19.29 7.34 8.44
C GLY A 36 18.24 6.43 9.08
N ILE A 37 17.49 5.66 8.28
CA ILE A 37 16.53 4.67 8.80
C ILE A 37 17.30 3.60 9.54
N THR A 38 16.94 3.36 10.80
CA THR A 38 17.71 2.44 11.63
C THR A 38 17.57 1.01 11.15
N ARG A 39 18.54 0.15 11.52
CA ARG A 39 18.44 -1.29 11.23
C ARG A 39 17.15 -1.89 11.79
N GLN A 40 16.74 -1.49 13.00
CA GLN A 40 15.52 -1.99 13.61
C GLN A 40 14.29 -1.58 12.82
N ASP A 41 14.20 -0.31 12.42
CA ASP A 41 13.06 0.17 11.65
C ASP A 41 12.99 -0.50 10.28
N ARG A 42 14.14 -0.69 9.62
CA ARG A 42 14.22 -1.47 8.37
C ARG A 42 13.75 -2.91 8.54
N GLU A 43 14.14 -3.58 9.62
CA GLU A 43 13.63 -4.93 9.95
C GLU A 43 12.11 -4.88 10.14
N ASN A 44 11.57 -3.90 10.86
CA ASN A 44 10.13 -3.71 11.04
C ASN A 44 9.40 -3.49 9.69
N VAL A 45 9.97 -2.70 8.77
CA VAL A 45 9.41 -2.50 7.41
C VAL A 45 9.26 -3.85 6.69
N PHE A 46 10.32 -4.65 6.68
CA PHE A 46 10.30 -5.94 6.00
C PHE A 46 9.40 -6.97 6.70
N GLU A 47 9.32 -6.93 8.03
CA GLU A 47 8.37 -7.74 8.80
C GLU A 47 6.92 -7.41 8.44
N LEU A 48 6.57 -6.12 8.34
CA LEU A 48 5.22 -5.69 7.94
C LEU A 48 4.90 -6.08 6.49
N LEU A 49 5.84 -5.95 5.56
CA LEU A 49 5.67 -6.42 4.18
C LEU A 49 5.47 -7.94 4.12
N ALA A 50 6.25 -8.70 4.90
CA ALA A 50 6.06 -10.14 5.02
C ALA A 50 4.69 -10.48 5.66
N ALA A 51 4.25 -9.70 6.64
CA ALA A 51 2.94 -9.87 7.28
C ALA A 51 1.80 -9.69 6.27
N ILE A 52 1.88 -8.71 5.38
CA ILE A 52 0.90 -8.49 4.30
C ILE A 52 0.82 -9.72 3.38
N LEU A 53 1.97 -10.28 2.99
CA LEU A 53 2.02 -11.48 2.15
C LEU A 53 1.41 -12.70 2.83
N TRP A 54 1.71 -12.92 4.11
CA TRP A 54 1.11 -13.99 4.91
C TRP A 54 -0.39 -13.77 5.12
N LEU A 55 -0.81 -12.53 5.37
CA LEU A 55 -2.22 -12.16 5.50
C LEU A 55 -2.98 -12.51 4.22
N GLY A 56 -2.42 -12.24 3.04
CA GLY A 56 -3.01 -12.64 1.75
C GLY A 56 -3.21 -14.15 1.59
N ASN A 57 -2.41 -14.96 2.28
CA ASN A 57 -2.53 -16.42 2.26
C ASN A 57 -3.59 -16.97 3.21
N VAL A 58 -4.07 -16.18 4.20
CA VAL A 58 -5.13 -16.60 5.13
C VAL A 58 -6.35 -17.07 4.33
N SER A 59 -6.76 -18.30 4.62
CA SER A 59 -7.91 -18.96 4.01
C SER A 59 -9.09 -18.98 4.99
N PHE A 60 -10.29 -19.16 4.46
CA PHE A 60 -11.53 -19.15 5.22
C PHE A 60 -12.25 -20.49 5.03
N ALA A 61 -12.74 -21.07 6.12
CA ALA A 61 -13.56 -22.27 6.13
C ALA A 61 -15.01 -21.89 6.47
N VAL A 62 -15.95 -22.57 5.81
CA VAL A 62 -17.39 -22.37 6.00
C VAL A 62 -17.80 -22.95 7.36
N THR A 63 -18.50 -22.17 8.18
CA THR A 63 -18.97 -22.58 9.51
C THR A 63 -20.45 -22.92 9.54
N ASP A 64 -21.27 -22.19 8.79
CA ASP A 64 -22.68 -22.46 8.54
C ASP A 64 -23.02 -22.18 7.05
N GLU A 65 -24.29 -22.11 6.65
CA GLU A 65 -24.65 -21.99 5.22
C GLU A 65 -24.12 -20.71 4.53
N GLU A 66 -23.84 -19.64 5.28
CA GLU A 66 -23.47 -18.34 4.70
C GLU A 66 -22.19 -17.71 5.29
N HIS A 67 -21.76 -18.12 6.48
CA HIS A 67 -20.65 -17.51 7.22
C HIS A 67 -19.37 -18.35 7.18
N VAL A 68 -18.26 -17.65 7.45
CA VAL A 68 -16.92 -18.24 7.46
C VAL A 68 -16.12 -17.85 8.69
N GLU A 69 -15.17 -18.71 9.02
CA GLU A 69 -14.09 -18.41 9.95
C GLU A 69 -12.73 -18.59 9.26
N PRO A 70 -11.72 -17.77 9.60
CA PRO A 70 -10.38 -17.98 9.10
C PRO A 70 -9.84 -19.34 9.57
N VAL A 71 -8.99 -19.95 8.77
CA VAL A 71 -8.35 -21.23 9.11
C VAL A 71 -7.15 -20.99 10.02
N ALA A 72 -7.08 -21.73 11.12
CA ALA A 72 -5.98 -21.68 12.08
C ALA A 72 -4.73 -22.44 11.59
N ASP A 73 -4.14 -21.98 10.50
CA ASP A 73 -2.98 -22.57 9.84
C ASP A 73 -1.69 -21.76 10.04
N GLU A 74 -0.66 -22.09 9.27
CA GLU A 74 0.61 -21.37 9.29
C GLU A 74 0.47 -19.92 8.82
N ALA A 75 -0.46 -19.64 7.90
CA ALA A 75 -0.62 -18.29 7.36
C ALA A 75 -1.18 -17.34 8.40
N SER A 76 -2.25 -17.73 9.12
CA SER A 76 -2.81 -16.91 10.19
C SER A 76 -1.85 -16.75 11.38
N ARG A 77 -1.10 -17.81 11.75
CA ARG A 77 -0.05 -17.72 12.78
C ARG A 77 1.09 -16.77 12.40
N SER A 78 1.60 -16.90 11.18
CA SER A 78 2.72 -16.06 10.71
C SER A 78 2.30 -14.61 10.55
N ALA A 79 1.11 -14.36 10.01
CA ALA A 79 0.55 -13.01 9.88
C ALA A 79 0.40 -12.34 11.25
N ALA A 80 -0.23 -13.02 12.23
CA ALA A 80 -0.41 -12.46 13.57
C ALA A 80 0.93 -12.17 14.28
N ARG A 81 1.89 -13.10 14.19
CA ARG A 81 3.21 -12.93 14.78
C ARG A 81 3.94 -11.72 14.22
N LEU A 82 3.96 -11.56 12.89
CA LEU A 82 4.66 -10.46 12.22
C LEU A 82 3.94 -9.11 12.41
N MET A 83 2.62 -9.11 12.57
CA MET A 83 1.86 -7.91 12.96
C MET A 83 1.99 -7.56 14.45
N GLY A 84 2.63 -8.43 15.26
CA GLY A 84 2.77 -8.21 16.70
C GLY A 84 1.45 -8.33 17.48
N CYS A 85 0.45 -9.04 16.95
CA CYS A 85 -0.85 -9.23 17.60
C CYS A 85 -1.11 -10.69 17.98
N LYS A 86 -2.11 -10.93 18.83
CA LYS A 86 -2.52 -12.31 19.16
C LYS A 86 -3.25 -12.91 17.97
N MET A 87 -3.02 -14.19 17.74
CA MET A 87 -3.72 -14.93 16.69
C MET A 87 -5.23 -14.85 16.88
N ASP A 88 -5.73 -15.06 18.10
CA ASP A 88 -7.18 -15.02 18.39
C ASP A 88 -7.81 -13.66 18.04
N ASP A 89 -7.09 -12.56 18.30
CA ASP A 89 -7.55 -11.21 17.97
C ASP A 89 -7.65 -11.02 16.44
N LEU A 90 -6.63 -11.47 15.69
CA LEU A 90 -6.65 -11.43 14.23
C LEU A 90 -7.79 -12.28 13.65
N MET A 91 -7.98 -13.48 14.19
CA MET A 91 -9.02 -14.40 13.74
C MET A 91 -10.41 -13.81 13.98
N MET A 92 -10.63 -13.24 15.17
CA MET A 92 -11.87 -12.55 15.51
C MET A 92 -12.15 -11.36 14.60
N VAL A 93 -11.13 -10.54 14.31
CA VAL A 93 -11.26 -9.40 13.39
C VAL A 93 -11.66 -9.86 11.99
N LEU A 94 -11.12 -10.98 11.52
CA LEU A 94 -11.37 -11.49 10.17
C LEU A 94 -12.67 -12.31 10.04
N SER A 95 -13.27 -12.77 11.14
CA SER A 95 -14.53 -13.53 11.12
C SER A 95 -15.76 -12.72 11.52
N THR A 96 -15.60 -11.58 12.19
CA THR A 96 -16.74 -10.83 12.74
C THR A 96 -16.72 -9.36 12.40
N ASN A 97 -17.90 -8.75 12.23
CA ASN A 97 -18.06 -7.31 12.26
C ASN A 97 -18.53 -6.88 13.65
N ARG A 98 -17.76 -6.02 14.32
CA ARG A 98 -18.11 -5.51 15.64
C ARG A 98 -18.67 -4.11 15.48
N THR A 99 -19.99 -3.98 15.60
CA THR A 99 -20.66 -2.68 15.73
C THR A 99 -20.84 -2.35 17.20
N HIS A 100 -21.33 -1.14 17.51
CA HIS A 100 -21.49 -0.69 18.90
C HIS A 100 -22.33 -1.63 19.78
N ASN A 101 -23.26 -2.41 19.19
CA ASN A 101 -24.20 -3.25 19.94
C ASN A 101 -24.22 -4.73 19.53
N THR A 102 -23.62 -5.13 18.40
CA THR A 102 -23.65 -6.52 17.91
C THR A 102 -22.30 -6.97 17.36
N THR A 103 -22.02 -8.27 17.51
CA THR A 103 -20.93 -8.96 16.82
C THR A 103 -21.58 -9.92 15.83
N GLU A 104 -21.43 -9.64 14.54
CA GLU A 104 -22.07 -10.39 13.46
C GLU A 104 -21.02 -11.19 12.69
N PRO A 105 -21.25 -12.48 12.42
CA PRO A 105 -20.34 -13.28 11.61
C PRO A 105 -20.31 -12.78 10.15
N LEU A 106 -19.19 -13.01 9.46
CA LEU A 106 -18.97 -12.53 8.09
C LEU A 106 -19.19 -13.62 7.05
N THR A 107 -19.73 -13.23 5.89
CA THR A 107 -19.72 -14.08 4.70
C THR A 107 -18.32 -14.18 4.10
N LEU A 108 -18.07 -15.16 3.23
CA LEU A 108 -16.77 -15.33 2.56
C LEU A 108 -16.30 -14.05 1.85
N GLN A 109 -17.21 -13.37 1.16
CA GLN A 109 -16.89 -12.13 0.44
C GLN A 109 -16.49 -11.02 1.42
N GLN A 110 -17.28 -10.82 2.48
CA GLN A 110 -16.99 -9.79 3.49
C GLN A 110 -15.68 -10.07 4.23
N ALA A 111 -15.40 -11.32 4.60
CA ALA A 111 -14.16 -11.71 5.27
C ALA A 111 -12.93 -11.50 4.35
N THR A 112 -13.07 -11.82 3.07
CA THR A 112 -12.04 -11.57 2.04
C THR A 112 -11.78 -10.08 1.86
N ASP A 113 -12.84 -9.27 1.72
CA ASP A 113 -12.72 -7.82 1.57
C ASP A 113 -12.12 -7.19 2.81
N LYS A 114 -12.48 -7.66 4.00
CA LYS A 114 -11.92 -7.18 5.27
C LYS A 114 -10.44 -7.51 5.42
N ARG A 115 -10.02 -8.72 5.03
CA ARG A 115 -8.61 -9.12 4.97
C ARG A 115 -7.82 -8.23 4.01
N ASN A 116 -8.36 -7.98 2.82
CA ASN A 116 -7.71 -7.13 1.82
C ASN A 116 -7.65 -5.67 2.27
N ALA A 117 -8.71 -5.17 2.92
CA ALA A 117 -8.73 -3.83 3.50
C ALA A 117 -7.68 -3.68 4.61
N LEU A 118 -7.52 -4.68 5.48
CA LEU A 118 -6.47 -4.69 6.49
C LEU A 118 -5.07 -4.68 5.85
N ALA A 119 -4.84 -5.50 4.83
CA ALA A 119 -3.58 -5.51 4.08
C ALA A 119 -3.26 -4.13 3.45
N ASN A 120 -4.25 -3.52 2.80
CA ASN A 120 -4.12 -2.18 2.22
C ASN A 120 -3.82 -1.13 3.29
N PHE A 121 -4.51 -1.18 4.42
CA PHE A 121 -4.29 -0.24 5.52
C PHE A 121 -2.86 -0.32 6.09
N VAL A 122 -2.34 -1.54 6.28
CA VAL A 122 -0.96 -1.73 6.76
C VAL A 122 0.04 -1.19 5.73
N TYR A 123 -0.17 -1.48 4.45
CA TYR A 123 0.69 -1.00 3.38
C TYR A 123 0.69 0.53 3.28
N GLU A 124 -0.50 1.15 3.31
CA GLU A 124 -0.67 2.60 3.27
C GLU A 124 -0.03 3.28 4.48
N SER A 125 -0.23 2.73 5.68
CA SER A 125 0.37 3.25 6.91
C SER A 125 1.90 3.19 6.87
N LEU A 126 2.46 2.07 6.38
CA LEU A 126 3.89 1.91 6.19
C LEU A 126 4.44 2.90 5.16
N PHE A 127 3.74 3.09 4.04
CA PHE A 127 4.15 4.03 3.01
C PHE A 127 4.11 5.48 3.49
N ASN A 128 3.08 5.86 4.25
CA ASN A 128 2.99 7.19 4.87
C ASN A 128 4.13 7.42 5.86
N TRP A 129 4.46 6.42 6.69
CA TRP A 129 5.62 6.51 7.58
C TRP A 129 6.94 6.69 6.82
N LEU A 130 7.15 5.95 5.71
CA LEU A 130 8.34 6.15 4.87
C LEU A 130 8.43 7.56 4.28
N ILE A 131 7.30 8.17 3.90
CA ILE A 131 7.26 9.57 3.46
C ILE A 131 7.67 10.51 4.59
N GLU A 132 7.21 10.27 5.81
CA GLU A 132 7.59 11.07 6.98
C GLU A 132 9.10 10.99 7.26
N GLU A 133 9.70 9.80 7.20
CA GLU A 133 11.15 9.62 7.36
C GLU A 133 11.96 10.33 6.27
N VAL A 134 11.55 10.20 5.00
CA VAL A 134 12.20 10.90 3.88
C VAL A 134 12.11 12.42 4.07
N ASN A 135 10.92 12.92 4.43
CA ASN A 135 10.72 14.35 4.66
C ASN A 135 11.52 14.87 5.86
N ALA A 136 11.64 14.06 6.92
CA ALA A 136 12.47 14.38 8.08
C ALA A 136 13.95 14.46 7.71
N SER A 137 14.45 13.51 6.91
CA SER A 137 15.84 13.48 6.43
C SER A 137 16.17 14.65 5.50
N LEU A 138 15.20 15.17 4.73
CA LEU A 138 15.39 16.28 3.80
C LEU A 138 15.14 17.67 4.41
N LYS A 139 14.63 17.73 5.65
CA LYS A 139 14.26 18.98 6.30
C LYS A 139 15.51 19.80 6.63
N GLY A 140 15.76 20.88 5.88
CA GLY A 140 16.85 21.81 6.15
C GLY A 140 16.62 22.66 7.40
N ASP A 141 17.66 23.36 7.88
CA ASP A 141 17.71 24.15 9.14
C ASP A 141 16.76 25.37 9.21
N GLY A 142 15.80 25.51 8.30
CA GLY A 142 14.73 26.52 8.37
C GLY A 142 15.17 27.98 8.23
N GLN A 143 16.47 28.27 8.13
CA GLN A 143 17.00 29.64 8.13
C GLN A 143 17.14 30.28 6.74
N HIS A 144 16.97 29.54 5.63
CA HIS A 144 17.31 30.06 4.29
C HIS A 144 16.44 29.56 3.11
N THR A 145 15.11 29.55 3.20
CA THR A 145 14.27 29.28 2.02
C THR A 145 13.39 30.48 1.68
N GLN A 146 13.97 31.51 1.07
CA GLN A 146 13.20 32.66 0.56
C GLN A 146 12.44 32.31 -0.74
N TYR A 147 12.88 31.27 -1.46
CA TYR A 147 12.31 30.81 -2.72
C TYR A 147 12.28 29.28 -2.77
N THR A 148 11.24 28.72 -3.38
CA THR A 148 11.06 27.28 -3.57
C THR A 148 10.78 26.99 -5.04
N ILE A 149 11.47 26.00 -5.60
CA ILE A 149 11.16 25.44 -6.92
C ILE A 149 10.57 24.06 -6.67
N SER A 150 9.33 23.84 -7.10
CA SER A 150 8.63 22.57 -6.95
C SER A 150 8.61 21.83 -8.28
N ILE A 151 8.99 20.55 -8.26
CA ILE A 151 8.88 19.65 -9.41
C ILE A 151 7.65 18.79 -9.20
N LEU A 152 6.79 18.71 -10.21
CA LEU A 152 5.61 17.85 -10.21
C LEU A 152 5.87 16.69 -11.18
N ASP A 153 5.94 15.48 -10.63
CA ASP A 153 5.95 14.23 -11.38
C ASP A 153 4.64 13.49 -11.07
N THR A 154 3.81 13.29 -12.07
CA THR A 154 2.45 12.73 -11.93
C THR A 154 2.15 11.82 -13.10
N TYR A 155 1.21 10.90 -12.90
CA TYR A 155 0.60 10.14 -13.99
C TYR A 155 0.00 11.09 -15.02
N GLY A 156 0.20 10.78 -16.31
CA GLY A 156 -0.51 11.42 -17.41
C GLY A 156 -1.87 10.79 -17.66
N PHE A 157 -2.62 11.31 -18.63
CA PHE A 157 -3.92 10.77 -19.01
C PHE A 157 -3.89 9.27 -19.33
N GLU A 158 -4.75 8.49 -18.67
CA GLU A 158 -4.90 7.06 -18.87
C GLU A 158 -6.21 6.72 -19.59
N SER A 159 -6.13 5.85 -20.60
CA SER A 159 -7.30 5.27 -21.25
C SER A 159 -7.09 3.77 -21.43
N LEU A 160 -7.60 3.00 -20.48
CA LEU A 160 -7.53 1.54 -20.47
C LEU A 160 -8.82 0.92 -21.00
N GLN A 161 -8.80 -0.38 -21.30
CA GLN A 161 -10.01 -1.12 -21.71
C GLN A 161 -11.11 -1.08 -20.64
N LYS A 162 -10.72 -1.05 -19.36
CA LYS A 162 -11.61 -0.89 -18.21
C LYS A 162 -11.05 0.19 -17.29
N ASN A 163 -11.70 1.34 -17.27
CA ASN A 163 -11.33 2.45 -16.39
C ASN A 163 -12.13 2.36 -15.07
N SER A 164 -11.44 2.49 -13.94
CA SER A 164 -12.05 2.52 -12.61
C SER A 164 -12.14 3.95 -12.07
N PHE A 165 -12.64 4.12 -10.85
CA PHE A 165 -12.59 5.42 -10.16
C PHE A 165 -11.17 5.99 -10.04
N GLN A 166 -10.14 5.14 -9.99
CA GLN A 166 -8.75 5.60 -9.95
C GLN A 166 -8.37 6.34 -11.24
N GLN A 167 -8.71 5.81 -12.41
CA GLN A 167 -8.48 6.48 -13.69
C GLN A 167 -9.22 7.81 -13.79
N LEU A 168 -10.42 7.92 -13.22
CA LEU A 168 -11.14 9.20 -13.15
C LEU A 168 -10.35 10.24 -12.35
N PHE A 169 -9.78 9.88 -11.19
CA PHE A 169 -8.97 10.80 -10.40
C PHE A 169 -7.68 11.22 -11.12
N ILE A 170 -7.00 10.27 -11.78
CA ILE A 170 -5.80 10.54 -12.58
C ILE A 170 -6.13 11.52 -13.71
N ASN A 171 -7.12 11.20 -14.54
CA ASN A 171 -7.49 12.02 -15.70
C ASN A 171 -8.06 13.39 -15.28
N TYR A 172 -8.76 13.46 -14.15
CA TYR A 172 -9.23 14.74 -13.61
C TYR A 172 -8.06 15.63 -13.17
N ALA A 173 -7.05 15.07 -12.50
CA ALA A 173 -5.86 15.82 -12.12
C ALA A 173 -5.11 16.33 -13.35
N ASP A 174 -4.94 15.48 -14.37
CA ASP A 174 -4.31 15.84 -15.65
C ASP A 174 -5.06 16.98 -16.36
N GLU A 175 -6.40 16.88 -16.45
CA GLU A 175 -7.24 17.93 -17.02
C GLU A 175 -7.11 19.27 -16.26
N ARG A 176 -6.97 19.23 -14.93
CA ARG A 176 -6.76 20.44 -14.11
C ARG A 176 -5.39 21.05 -14.34
N LEU A 177 -4.35 20.25 -14.50
CA LEU A 177 -3.01 20.71 -14.85
C LEU A 177 -2.98 21.33 -16.24
N GLN A 178 -3.61 20.68 -17.22
CA GLN A 178 -3.73 21.21 -18.58
C GLN A 178 -4.51 22.53 -18.60
N GLN A 179 -5.62 22.62 -17.87
CA GLN A 179 -6.38 23.85 -17.72
C GLN A 179 -5.54 24.97 -17.09
N HIS A 180 -4.73 24.66 -16.08
CA HIS A 180 -3.84 25.63 -15.45
C HIS A 180 -2.79 26.14 -16.44
N PHE A 181 -2.13 25.23 -17.17
CA PHE A 181 -1.14 25.57 -18.19
C PHE A 181 -1.70 26.47 -19.29
N VAL A 182 -2.83 26.09 -19.89
CA VAL A 182 -3.49 26.89 -20.94
C VAL A 182 -3.87 28.27 -20.44
N ARG A 183 -4.45 28.38 -19.24
CA ARG A 183 -4.81 29.67 -18.65
C ARG A 183 -3.59 30.55 -18.41
N HIS A 184 -2.48 29.97 -17.98
CA HIS A 184 -1.24 30.71 -17.75
C HIS A 184 -0.66 31.22 -19.08
N LEU A 185 -0.61 30.38 -20.11
CA LEU A 185 -0.18 30.78 -21.45
C LEU A 185 -1.04 31.91 -22.04
N CYS A 186 -2.38 31.78 -21.98
CA CYS A 186 -3.26 32.83 -22.50
C CYS A 186 -3.08 34.18 -21.79
N LYS A 187 -2.81 34.18 -20.47
CA LYS A 187 -2.51 35.41 -19.74
C LYS A 187 -1.22 36.06 -20.22
N LEU A 188 -0.17 35.25 -20.42
CA LEU A 188 1.10 35.74 -20.95
C LEU A 188 0.94 36.33 -22.35
N GLU A 189 0.12 35.72 -23.21
CA GLU A 189 -0.17 36.28 -24.55
C GLU A 189 -0.97 37.59 -24.52
N GLN A 190 -1.83 37.81 -23.51
CA GLN A 190 -2.60 39.04 -23.35
C GLN A 190 -1.79 40.22 -22.80
N GLU A 191 -0.64 39.94 -22.18
CA GLU A 191 0.28 40.94 -21.62
C GLU A 191 1.34 41.41 -22.63
N VAL A 192 1.35 40.83 -23.84
CA VAL A 192 2.20 41.21 -25.00
C VAL A 192 1.45 42.16 -25.93
#